data_AF-A0A1Q3J3D2-F1
#
_entry.id   AF-A0A1Q3J3D2-F1
#
_cell.length_a   1.000
_cell.length_b   1.000
_cell.length_c   1.000
_cell.angle_alpha   90.00
_cell.angle_beta   90.00
_cell.angle_gamma   90.00
#
_symmetry.space_group_name_H-M   'P 1'
#
loop_
_entity.id
_entity.type
_entity.pdbx_description
1 polymer ?
#
loop_
_entity_poly.entity_id
_entity_poly.type
_entity_poly.pdbx_seq_one_letter_code
_entity_poly.pdbx_strand_id
1 'polypeptide(L)'
;MAGTNKELKDACDKQVAWISDSVHAFIVRKLRESYGEKFFELGVKNKEIKKRAYEKSLDDPAGPKPLETYLDIVELKKIAEASENWPLFKESLSIKLDSQPKGLAKYVAWLDQFNEVRKIYAHPFGRTYSEDDVDLLKFLEAELRQRLI
;
A
#
# COMPACT_ATOMS: atom_id res chain seq x y z
N MET A 1 31.14 -10.81 9.31
CA MET A 1 29.97 -10.94 8.42
C MET A 1 28.74 -10.16 8.96
N ALA A 2 28.92 -8.99 9.59
CA ALA A 2 27.79 -8.19 10.10
C ALA A 2 27.30 -7.11 9.11
N GLY A 3 28.10 -6.78 8.08
CA GLY A 3 27.76 -5.77 7.07
C GLY A 3 26.64 -6.20 6.13
N THR A 4 26.65 -7.46 5.67
CA THR A 4 25.69 -7.95 4.66
C THR A 4 24.24 -8.00 5.14
N ASN A 5 24.01 -8.35 6.41
CA ASN A 5 22.64 -8.44 6.95
C ASN A 5 22.04 -7.06 7.24
N LYS A 6 22.85 -6.12 7.72
CA LYS A 6 22.42 -4.73 7.93
C LYS A 6 22.13 -4.04 6.59
N GLU A 7 23.02 -4.19 5.62
CA GLU A 7 22.85 -3.61 4.28
C GLU A 7 21.60 -4.14 3.57
N LEU A 8 21.35 -5.46 3.67
CA LEU A 8 20.13 -6.07 3.15
C LEU A 8 18.88 -5.49 3.82
N LYS A 9 18.88 -5.41 5.15
CA LYS A 9 17.76 -4.82 5.90
C LYS A 9 17.50 -3.38 5.50
N ASP A 10 18.54 -2.55 5.43
CA ASP A 10 18.42 -1.14 5.04
C ASP A 10 17.88 -1.00 3.60
N ALA A 11 18.25 -1.91 2.69
CA ALA A 11 17.71 -1.94 1.34
C ALA A 11 16.22 -2.31 1.31
N CYS A 12 15.82 -3.35 2.05
CA CYS A 12 14.42 -3.75 2.16
C CYS A 12 13.56 -2.68 2.83
N ASP A 13 14.05 -2.05 3.90
CA ASP A 13 13.36 -0.97 4.60
C ASP A 13 13.08 0.20 3.63
N LYS A 14 14.05 0.55 2.76
CA LYS A 14 13.86 1.56 1.70
C LYS A 14 12.82 1.15 0.66
N GLN A 15 12.84 -0.11 0.23
CA GLN A 15 11.84 -0.62 -0.73
C GLN A 15 10.43 -0.60 -0.13
N VAL A 16 10.28 -1.03 1.12
CA VAL A 16 9.00 -1.00 1.84
C VAL A 16 8.47 0.43 1.95
N ALA A 17 9.32 1.39 2.32
CA ALA A 17 8.94 2.80 2.38
C ALA A 17 8.49 3.31 1.00
N TRP A 18 9.30 3.08 -0.03
CA TRP A 18 8.98 3.53 -1.39
C TRP A 18 7.67 2.93 -1.92
N ILE A 19 7.44 1.62 -1.75
CA ILE A 19 6.20 0.96 -2.18
C ILE A 19 5.00 1.55 -1.42
N SER A 20 5.12 1.69 -0.09
CA SER A 20 4.04 2.22 0.75
C SER A 20 3.64 3.63 0.31
N ASP A 21 4.61 4.52 0.17
CA ASP A 21 4.39 5.92 -0.19
C ASP A 21 3.86 6.05 -1.63
N SER A 22 4.42 5.28 -2.57
CA SER A 22 4.02 5.35 -3.98
C SER A 22 2.59 4.85 -4.19
N VAL A 23 2.21 3.74 -3.55
CA VAL A 23 0.85 3.20 -3.64
C VAL A 23 -0.15 4.15 -2.99
N HIS A 24 0.18 4.68 -1.81
CA HIS A 24 -0.66 5.66 -1.13
C HIS A 24 -0.87 6.91 -1.99
N ALA A 25 0.21 7.54 -2.43
CA ALA A 25 0.16 8.76 -3.23
C ALA A 25 -0.61 8.54 -4.54
N PHE A 26 -0.39 7.40 -5.21
CA PHE A 26 -1.11 7.05 -6.42
C PHE A 26 -2.63 6.90 -6.20
N ILE A 27 -3.04 6.18 -5.15
CA ILE A 27 -4.46 5.99 -4.84
C ILE A 27 -5.13 7.33 -4.54
N VAL A 28 -4.53 8.14 -3.66
CA VAL A 28 -5.08 9.46 -3.32
C VAL A 28 -5.15 10.35 -4.57
N ARG A 29 -4.11 10.37 -5.39
CA ARG A 29 -4.09 11.13 -6.65
C ARG A 29 -5.23 10.72 -7.58
N LYS A 30 -5.42 9.43 -7.85
CA LYS A 30 -6.49 8.94 -8.74
C LYS A 30 -7.89 9.24 -8.20
N LEU A 31 -8.09 9.14 -6.89
CA LEU A 31 -9.36 9.54 -6.28
C LEU A 31 -9.60 11.05 -6.43
N ARG A 32 -8.58 11.88 -6.21
CA ARG A 32 -8.67 13.35 -6.42
C ARG A 32 -8.95 13.69 -7.88
N GLU A 33 -8.29 13.03 -8.83
CA GLU A 33 -8.55 13.16 -10.27
C GLU A 33 -10.02 12.82 -10.61
N SER A 34 -10.58 11.77 -10.01
CA SER A 34 -11.94 11.28 -10.34
C SER A 34 -13.07 12.00 -9.60
N TYR A 35 -12.84 12.48 -8.38
CA TYR A 35 -13.89 12.96 -7.48
C TYR A 35 -13.67 14.41 -7.00
N GLY A 36 -12.54 15.03 -7.38
CA GLY A 36 -12.19 16.40 -7.02
C GLY A 36 -11.97 16.60 -5.52
N GLU A 37 -12.33 17.78 -5.02
CA GLU A 37 -12.20 18.15 -3.60
C GLU A 37 -12.94 17.20 -2.65
N LYS A 38 -14.03 16.55 -3.13
CA LYS A 38 -14.84 15.62 -2.34
C LYS A 38 -14.39 14.16 -2.46
N PHE A 39 -13.14 13.92 -2.87
CA PHE A 39 -12.67 12.55 -3.11
C PHE A 39 -12.70 11.66 -1.88
N PHE A 40 -12.48 12.22 -0.70
CA PHE A 40 -12.52 11.43 0.52
C PHE A 40 -13.96 11.03 0.85
N GLU A 41 -14.93 11.92 0.67
CA GLU A 41 -16.34 11.61 0.88
C GLU A 41 -16.88 10.61 -0.14
N LEU A 42 -16.57 10.80 -1.43
CA LEU A 42 -17.15 10.05 -2.53
C LEU A 42 -16.38 8.77 -2.87
N GLY A 43 -15.06 8.81 -2.82
CA GLY A 43 -14.15 7.70 -3.13
C GLY A 43 -13.94 6.72 -1.97
N VAL A 44 -14.06 7.17 -0.72
CA VAL A 44 -13.95 6.30 0.47
C VAL A 44 -15.34 6.02 1.05
N LYS A 45 -16.13 5.14 0.41
CA LYS A 45 -17.51 4.88 0.88
C LYS A 45 -17.61 4.09 2.18
N ASN A 46 -16.59 3.32 2.51
CA ASN A 46 -16.58 2.53 3.73
C ASN A 46 -16.47 3.45 4.96
N LYS A 47 -17.57 3.54 5.73
CA LYS A 47 -17.65 4.39 6.93
C LYS A 47 -16.66 3.99 8.02
N GLU A 48 -16.31 2.71 8.13
CA GLU A 48 -15.32 2.25 9.11
C GLU A 48 -13.92 2.75 8.79
N ILE A 49 -13.56 2.84 7.51
CA ILE A 49 -12.27 3.42 7.09
C ILE A 49 -12.22 4.90 7.48
N LYS A 50 -13.29 5.65 7.21
CA LYS A 50 -13.39 7.07 7.59
C LYS A 50 -13.31 7.25 9.11
N LYS A 51 -14.02 6.42 9.87
CA LYS A 51 -14.02 6.44 11.33
C LYS A 51 -12.62 6.21 11.90
N ARG A 52 -11.91 5.19 11.41
CA ARG A 52 -10.53 4.89 11.85
C ARG A 52 -9.54 5.98 11.48
N ALA A 53 -9.63 6.53 10.27
CA ALA A 53 -8.78 7.64 9.86
C ALA A 53 -9.01 8.89 10.74
N TYR A 54 -10.26 9.15 11.10
CA TYR A 54 -10.62 10.24 12.03
C TYR A 54 -10.13 9.96 13.46
N GLU A 55 -10.30 8.75 13.98
CA GLU A 55 -9.77 8.36 15.30
C GLU A 55 -8.24 8.54 15.34
N LYS A 56 -7.51 8.03 14.34
CA LYS A 56 -6.05 8.21 14.22
C LYS A 56 -5.64 9.69 14.14
N SER A 57 -6.45 10.57 13.57
CA SER A 57 -6.11 12.00 13.47
C SER A 57 -6.29 12.74 14.78
N LEU A 58 -7.23 12.32 15.62
CA LEU A 58 -7.39 12.85 16.97
C LEU A 58 -6.24 12.43 17.89
N ASP A 59 -5.69 11.24 17.67
CA ASP A 59 -4.57 10.68 18.44
C ASP A 59 -3.19 11.15 17.95
N ASP A 60 -3.10 11.95 16.87
CA ASP A 60 -1.82 12.40 16.31
C ASP A 60 -1.17 13.45 17.24
N PRO A 61 -0.03 13.15 17.88
CA PRO A 61 0.62 14.08 18.79
C PRO A 61 1.16 15.35 18.10
N ALA A 62 1.36 15.31 16.77
CA ALA A 62 1.74 16.46 15.97
C ALA A 62 0.54 17.31 15.53
N GLY A 63 -0.68 16.91 15.91
CA GLY A 63 -1.94 17.52 15.50
C GLY A 63 -2.55 16.86 14.25
N PRO A 64 -3.87 17.05 14.04
CA PRO A 64 -4.59 16.39 12.97
C PRO A 64 -4.16 16.87 11.58
N LYS A 65 -3.91 15.91 10.69
CA LYS A 65 -3.61 16.09 9.25
C LYS A 65 -4.83 15.74 8.39
N PRO A 66 -4.78 15.95 7.06
CA PRO A 66 -5.81 15.43 6.16
C PRO A 66 -6.02 13.92 6.35
N LEU A 67 -7.29 13.48 6.34
CA LEU A 67 -7.67 12.12 6.76
C LEU A 67 -7.03 11.01 5.92
N GLU A 68 -6.76 11.29 4.64
CA GLU A 68 -6.07 10.36 3.76
C GLU A 68 -4.68 9.96 4.30
N THR A 69 -4.01 10.85 5.04
CA THR A 69 -2.68 10.59 5.65
C THR A 69 -2.69 9.40 6.60
N TYR A 70 -3.85 9.07 7.16
CA TYR A 70 -4.01 8.01 8.16
C TYR A 70 -4.43 6.66 7.58
N LEU A 71 -4.55 6.58 6.25
CA LEU A 71 -4.87 5.34 5.55
C LEU A 71 -3.66 4.41 5.49
N ASP A 72 -3.83 3.18 5.97
CA ASP A 72 -2.86 2.10 5.80
C ASP A 72 -3.10 1.29 4.52
N ILE A 73 -2.16 0.38 4.20
CA ILE A 73 -2.25 -0.47 3.00
C ILE A 73 -3.53 -1.32 2.95
N VAL A 74 -4.05 -1.77 4.10
CA VAL A 74 -5.27 -2.58 4.15
C VAL A 74 -6.49 -1.72 3.81
N GLU A 75 -6.52 -0.49 4.32
CA GLU A 75 -7.56 0.49 4.02
C GLU A 75 -7.48 0.93 2.54
N LEU A 76 -6.29 1.24 2.04
CA LEU A 76 -6.02 1.59 0.65
C LEU A 76 -6.44 0.47 -0.32
N LYS A 77 -6.12 -0.79 0.00
CA LYS A 77 -6.59 -1.96 -0.76
C LYS A 77 -8.11 -1.99 -0.86
N LYS A 78 -8.81 -1.90 0.28
CA LYS A 78 -10.28 -1.91 0.31
C LYS A 78 -10.89 -0.78 -0.50
N ILE A 79 -10.28 0.40 -0.47
CA ILE A 79 -10.71 1.55 -1.27
C ILE A 79 -10.52 1.24 -2.76
N ALA A 80 -9.35 0.77 -3.17
CA ALA A 80 -9.06 0.46 -4.57
C ALA A 80 -9.95 -0.67 -5.12
N GLU A 81 -10.24 -1.68 -4.30
CA GLU A 81 -11.07 -2.83 -4.67
C GLU A 81 -12.57 -2.52 -4.75
N ALA A 82 -13.05 -1.40 -4.21
CA ALA A 82 -14.46 -1.02 -4.31
C ALA A 82 -14.89 -0.98 -5.78
N SER A 83 -16.09 -1.49 -6.09
CA SER A 83 -16.57 -1.68 -7.47
C SER A 83 -16.51 -0.42 -8.34
N GLU A 84 -16.83 0.73 -7.75
CA GLU A 84 -16.85 2.06 -8.34
C GLU A 84 -15.44 2.61 -8.59
N ASN A 85 -14.47 2.19 -7.78
CA ASN A 85 -13.10 2.67 -7.80
C ASN A 85 -12.22 1.76 -8.65
N TRP A 86 -12.51 0.46 -8.71
CA TRP A 86 -11.68 -0.51 -9.40
C TRP A 86 -11.33 -0.14 -10.85
N PRO A 87 -12.23 0.42 -11.66
CA PRO A 87 -11.88 0.91 -13.00
C PRO A 87 -10.73 1.93 -13.02
N LEU A 88 -10.55 2.72 -11.96
CA LEU A 88 -9.44 3.69 -11.83
C LEU A 88 -8.09 3.02 -11.56
N PHE A 89 -8.12 1.79 -11.03
CA PHE A 89 -6.96 1.13 -10.44
C PHE A 89 -6.56 -0.16 -11.14
N LYS A 90 -7.44 -0.76 -11.94
CA LYS A 90 -7.24 -2.06 -12.54
C LYS A 90 -5.93 -2.16 -13.33
N GLU A 91 -5.63 -1.18 -14.17
CA GLU A 91 -4.42 -1.21 -15.02
C GLU A 91 -3.13 -1.10 -14.18
N SER A 92 -3.17 -0.36 -13.07
CA SER A 92 -1.98 -0.05 -12.28
C SER A 92 -1.75 -1.00 -11.10
N LEU A 93 -2.81 -1.46 -10.43
CA LEU A 93 -2.72 -2.24 -9.19
C LEU A 93 -3.02 -3.73 -9.38
N SER A 94 -3.53 -4.15 -10.53
CA SER A 94 -3.75 -5.57 -10.83
C SER A 94 -2.45 -6.25 -11.26
N ILE A 95 -1.60 -6.60 -10.29
CA ILE A 95 -0.29 -7.22 -10.49
C ILE A 95 -0.39 -8.71 -10.11
N LYS A 96 -0.30 -9.58 -11.12
CA LYS A 96 -0.41 -11.03 -10.94
C LYS A 96 0.84 -11.57 -10.28
N LEU A 97 0.69 -12.23 -9.13
CA LEU A 97 1.74 -13.05 -8.55
C LEU A 97 1.79 -14.43 -9.24
N ASP A 98 2.97 -15.05 -9.22
CA ASP A 98 3.18 -16.37 -9.82
C ASP A 98 2.34 -17.47 -9.16
N SER A 99 2.12 -17.35 -7.85
CA SER A 99 1.27 -18.25 -7.07
C SER A 99 -0.22 -18.15 -7.41
N GLN A 100 -0.66 -17.12 -8.14
CA GLN A 100 -2.07 -16.92 -8.46
C GLN A 100 -2.48 -17.60 -9.78
N PRO A 101 -3.68 -18.20 -9.84
CA PRO A 101 -4.21 -18.76 -11.07
C PRO A 101 -4.45 -17.68 -12.15
N LYS A 102 -4.48 -18.11 -13.41
CA LYS A 102 -4.86 -17.25 -14.54
C LYS A 102 -6.37 -16.98 -14.51
N GLY A 103 -6.79 -15.82 -15.00
CA GLY A 103 -8.21 -15.46 -15.17
C GLY A 103 -8.89 -14.78 -13.97
N LEU A 104 -8.16 -14.34 -12.94
CA LEU A 104 -8.77 -13.58 -11.85
C LEU A 104 -9.18 -12.18 -12.31
N ALA A 105 -10.31 -11.70 -11.82
CA ALA A 105 -10.80 -10.35 -12.12
C ALA A 105 -9.93 -9.24 -11.51
N LYS A 106 -9.24 -9.55 -10.40
CA LYS A 106 -8.36 -8.64 -9.67
C LYS A 106 -7.13 -9.39 -9.18
N TYR A 107 -5.95 -8.85 -9.48
CA TYR A 107 -4.68 -9.37 -8.96
C TYR A 107 -4.12 -8.43 -7.90
N VAL A 108 -4.74 -8.45 -6.71
CA VAL A 108 -4.41 -7.53 -5.59
C VAL A 108 -3.95 -8.27 -4.32
N ALA A 109 -3.72 -9.59 -4.42
CA ALA A 109 -3.19 -10.39 -3.32
C ALA A 109 -1.79 -9.93 -2.88
N TRP A 110 -1.05 -9.30 -3.78
CA TRP A 110 0.24 -8.70 -3.47
C TRP A 110 0.16 -7.61 -2.39
N LEU A 111 -0.96 -6.88 -2.28
CA LEU A 111 -1.14 -5.88 -1.21
C LEU A 111 -1.22 -6.54 0.18
N ASP A 112 -1.80 -7.75 0.27
CA ASP A 112 -1.83 -8.52 1.51
C ASP A 112 -0.44 -9.05 1.86
N GLN A 113 0.26 -9.64 0.87
CA GLN A 113 1.62 -10.15 1.08
C GLN A 113 2.58 -9.02 1.45
N PHE A 114 2.53 -7.90 0.73
CA PHE A 114 3.29 -6.70 1.05
C PHE A 114 2.97 -6.15 2.43
N ASN A 115 1.70 -6.21 2.87
CA ASN A 115 1.34 -5.77 4.22
C ASN A 115 2.02 -6.60 5.31
N GLU A 116 2.20 -7.91 5.11
CA GLU A 116 2.96 -8.74 6.05
C GLU A 116 4.45 -8.35 6.07
N VAL A 117 5.06 -8.10 4.91
CA VAL A 117 6.44 -7.59 4.82
C VAL A 117 6.59 -6.22 5.50
N ARG A 118 5.61 -5.32 5.31
CA ARG A 118 5.60 -3.99 5.95
C ARG A 118 5.58 -4.08 7.47
N LYS A 119 4.99 -5.12 8.06
CA LYS A 119 5.01 -5.31 9.53
C LYS A 119 6.41 -5.59 10.07
N ILE A 120 7.34 -6.12 9.25
CA ILE A 120 8.76 -6.27 9.63
C ILE A 120 9.38 -4.88 9.77
N TYR A 121 9.11 -3.98 8.82
CA TYR A 121 9.56 -2.59 8.87
C TYR A 121 8.95 -1.82 10.06
N ALA A 122 7.64 -1.92 10.27
CA ALA A 122 6.93 -1.18 11.32
C ALA A 122 7.23 -1.69 12.74
N HIS A 123 7.51 -2.98 12.89
CA HIS A 123 7.78 -3.62 14.19
C HIS A 123 9.02 -4.54 14.07
N PRO A 124 10.23 -3.97 13.99
CA PRO A 124 11.44 -4.70 13.61
C PRO A 124 12.00 -5.63 14.69
N PHE A 125 11.58 -5.49 15.95
CA PHE A 125 12.12 -6.29 17.05
C PHE A 125 11.89 -7.79 16.82
N GLY A 126 12.99 -8.56 16.71
CA GLY A 126 12.94 -10.01 16.49
C GLY A 126 12.47 -10.44 15.10
N ARG A 127 12.36 -9.52 14.13
CA ARG A 127 11.92 -9.82 12.76
C ARG A 127 13.02 -9.55 11.75
N THR A 128 13.11 -10.41 10.75
CA THR A 128 14.07 -10.33 9.64
C THR A 128 13.36 -10.62 8.34
N TYR A 129 13.82 -10.00 7.26
CA TYR A 129 13.37 -10.31 5.92
C TYR A 129 13.85 -11.71 5.51
N SER A 130 12.94 -12.51 4.97
CA SER A 130 13.24 -13.77 4.29
C SER A 130 13.68 -13.52 2.85
N GLU A 131 14.21 -14.54 2.18
CA GLU A 131 14.54 -14.46 0.73
C GLU A 131 13.28 -14.19 -0.11
N ASP A 132 12.14 -14.82 0.23
CA ASP A 132 10.85 -14.58 -0.42
C ASP A 132 10.38 -13.13 -0.26
N ASP A 133 10.59 -12.51 0.92
CA ASP A 133 10.26 -11.09 1.14
C ASP A 133 11.10 -10.19 0.23
N VAL A 134 12.40 -10.50 0.10
CA VAL A 134 13.33 -9.75 -0.74
C VAL A 134 12.91 -9.83 -2.21
N ASP A 135 12.57 -11.03 -2.68
CA ASP A 135 12.17 -11.24 -4.07
C ASP A 135 10.80 -10.59 -4.37
N LEU A 136 9.86 -10.66 -3.43
CA LEU A 136 8.59 -9.94 -3.52
C LEU A 136 8.82 -8.43 -3.63
N LEU A 137 9.66 -7.83 -2.78
CA LEU A 137 9.91 -6.39 -2.81
C LEU A 137 10.55 -5.94 -4.13
N LYS A 138 11.53 -6.69 -4.65
CA LYS A 138 12.15 -6.41 -5.96
C LYS A 138 11.13 -6.50 -7.09
N PHE A 139 10.32 -7.55 -7.10
CA PHE A 139 9.28 -7.75 -8.11
C PHE A 139 8.27 -6.61 -8.09
N LEU A 140 7.74 -6.26 -6.91
CA LEU A 140 6.76 -5.18 -6.77
C LEU A 140 7.34 -3.83 -7.14
N GLU A 141 8.59 -3.54 -6.75
CA GLU A 141 9.25 -2.31 -7.16
C GLU A 141 9.34 -2.20 -8.69
N ALA A 142 9.77 -3.27 -9.37
CA ALA A 142 9.90 -3.30 -10.82
C ALA A 142 8.55 -3.11 -11.54
N GLU A 143 7.49 -3.75 -11.06
CA GLU A 143 6.14 -3.63 -11.60
C GLU A 143 5.55 -2.23 -11.35
N LEU A 144 5.63 -1.73 -10.12
CA LEU A 144 5.02 -0.45 -9.74
C LEU A 144 5.70 0.74 -10.43
N ARG A 145 7.02 0.69 -10.65
CA ARG A 145 7.73 1.74 -11.40
C ARG A 145 7.21 1.91 -12.84
N GLN A 146 6.68 0.85 -13.44
CA GLN A 146 6.12 0.89 -14.79
C GLN A 146 4.64 1.31 -14.80
N ARG A 147 3.94 1.15 -13.68
CA ARG A 147 2.47 1.21 -13.59
C ARG A 147 1.90 2.44 -12.89
N LEU A 148 2.68 3.09 -12.02
CA LEU A 148 2.21 4.20 -11.19
C LEU A 148 2.44 5.60 -11.79
N ILE A 149 2.59 5.68 -13.12
CA ILE A 149 2.82 6.93 -13.88
C ILE A 149 1.60 7.85 -13.82
#